data_AF-A0A6B3HNN6-F1
#
_entry.id   AF-A0A6B3HNN6-F1
#
_cell.length_a   1.000
_cell.length_b   1.000
_cell.length_c   1.000
_cell.angle_alpha   90.00
_cell.angle_beta   90.00
_cell.angle_gamma   90.00
#
_symmetry.space_group_name_H-M   'P 1'
#
loop_
_entity.id
_entity.type
_entity.pdbx_description
1 polymer ?
#
loop_
_entity_poly.entity_id
_entity_poly.type
_entity_poly.pdbx_seq_one_letter_code
_entity_poly.pdbx_strand_id
1 'polypeptide(L)'
;TLTPGKRDTVVLRVVPRPGADPLLEAAAGQLKEGCDPYRLVLPAERELLAEYYADELRSCLGPASDEPADRFMVAAPEAPMQFKAYDGRAAFDGERVSFRWFWTGASSAKWKAGDQT
;
A
#
# COMPACT_ATOMS: atom_id res chain seq x y z
N THR A 1 -1.43 6.22 -15.49
CA THR A 1 -0.37 6.00 -16.49
C THR A 1 -0.58 4.64 -17.13
N LEU A 2 -0.22 4.49 -18.41
CA LEU A 2 -0.25 3.22 -19.12
C LEU A 2 1.19 2.82 -19.47
N THR A 3 1.59 1.59 -19.18
CA THR A 3 2.95 1.10 -19.41
C THR A 3 2.93 -0.35 -19.89
N PRO A 4 3.94 -0.81 -20.66
CA PRO A 4 4.09 -2.22 -21.00
C PRO A 4 4.17 -3.12 -19.76
N GLY A 5 3.48 -4.26 -19.81
CA GLY A 5 3.49 -5.29 -18.78
C GLY A 5 4.39 -6.49 -19.13
N LYS A 6 4.20 -7.60 -18.41
CA LYS A 6 4.90 -8.88 -18.67
C LYS A 6 4.02 -9.79 -19.52
N ARG A 7 4.61 -10.57 -20.44
CA ARG A 7 3.92 -11.62 -21.21
C ARG A 7 2.65 -11.11 -21.92
N ASP A 8 2.82 -10.21 -22.87
CA ASP A 8 1.72 -9.70 -23.71
C ASP A 8 0.59 -9.05 -22.89
N THR A 9 0.99 -8.21 -21.93
CA THR A 9 0.07 -7.43 -21.10
C THR A 9 0.46 -5.97 -21.13
N VAL A 10 -0.51 -5.12 -20.77
CA VAL A 10 -0.31 -3.71 -20.44
C VAL A 10 -0.73 -3.46 -18.99
N VAL A 11 -0.16 -2.44 -18.38
CA VAL A 11 -0.46 -2.05 -17.00
C VAL A 11 -1.03 -0.65 -17.02
N LEU A 12 -2.30 -0.54 -16.66
CA LEU A 12 -2.93 0.72 -16.33
C LEU A 12 -2.76 0.96 -14.82
N ARG A 13 -2.15 2.08 -14.45
CA ARG A 13 -1.89 2.43 -13.05
C ARG A 13 -2.51 3.77 -12.69
N VAL A 14 -3.30 3.81 -11.62
CA VAL A 14 -3.72 5.06 -10.98
C VAL A 14 -2.57 5.56 -10.11
N VAL A 15 -2.32 6.87 -10.10
CA VAL A 15 -1.29 7.47 -9.27
C VAL A 15 -1.97 8.44 -8.30
N PRO A 16 -2.13 8.06 -7.02
CA PRO A 16 -2.62 9.00 -6.01
C PRO A 16 -1.66 10.19 -5.89
N ARG A 17 -2.21 11.34 -5.49
CA ARG A 17 -1.41 12.50 -5.11
C ARG A 17 -0.43 12.10 -3.98
N PRO A 18 0.79 12.68 -3.93
CA PRO A 18 1.68 12.49 -2.79
C PRO A 18 0.97 12.79 -1.47
N GLY A 19 1.10 11.94 -0.45
CA GLY A 19 0.41 12.08 0.84
C GLY A 19 -1.09 11.75 0.83
N ALA A 20 -1.69 11.33 -0.29
CA ALA A 20 -3.12 11.00 -0.35
C ALA A 20 -3.46 9.59 0.17
N ASP A 21 -2.50 8.67 0.17
CA ASP A 21 -2.73 7.27 0.52
C ASP A 21 -1.78 6.83 1.64
N PRO A 22 -2.32 6.33 2.78
CA PRO A 22 -1.50 5.96 3.93
C PRO A 22 -0.65 4.70 3.71
N LEU A 23 -1.07 3.77 2.84
CA LEU A 23 -0.29 2.58 2.49
C LEU A 23 0.92 2.97 1.65
N LEU A 24 0.74 3.81 0.64
CA LEU A 24 1.85 4.28 -0.20
C LEU A 24 2.85 5.12 0.60
N GLU A 25 2.34 5.98 1.49
CA GLU A 25 3.16 6.77 2.40
C GLU A 25 3.99 5.86 3.33
N ALA A 26 3.35 4.90 4.00
CA ALA A 26 4.02 3.97 4.89
C ALA A 26 5.02 3.04 4.16
N ALA A 27 4.71 2.67 2.92
CA ALA A 27 5.61 1.84 2.13
C ALA A 27 6.85 2.60 1.63
N ALA A 28 6.83 3.94 1.58
CA ALA A 28 7.96 4.78 1.20
C ALA A 28 8.68 4.32 -0.08
N GLY A 29 7.91 3.94 -1.11
CA GLY A 29 8.44 3.44 -2.38
C GLY A 29 8.95 2.00 -2.38
N GLN A 30 8.86 1.27 -1.26
CA GLN A 30 9.32 -0.12 -1.13
C GLN A 30 8.21 -1.15 -1.42
N LEU A 31 7.00 -0.70 -1.78
CA LEU A 31 5.89 -1.59 -2.11
C LEU A 31 6.22 -2.38 -3.38
N LYS A 32 6.19 -3.72 -3.27
CA LYS A 32 6.39 -4.60 -4.44
C LYS A 32 5.29 -4.37 -5.47
N GLU A 33 5.61 -4.53 -6.75
CA GLU A 33 4.64 -4.32 -7.84
C GLU A 33 3.35 -5.12 -7.68
N GLY A 34 3.45 -6.39 -7.26
CA GLY A 34 2.28 -7.26 -7.06
C GLY A 34 1.46 -6.92 -5.82
N CYS A 35 1.91 -5.97 -5.00
CA CYS A 35 1.21 -5.47 -3.82
C CYS A 35 0.66 -4.05 -4.04
N ASP A 36 0.91 -3.42 -5.19
CA ASP A 36 0.41 -2.08 -5.51
C ASP A 36 -1.09 -2.16 -5.88
N PRO A 37 -2.00 -1.65 -5.03
CA PRO A 37 -3.44 -1.77 -5.26
C PRO A 37 -3.93 -0.93 -6.45
N TYR A 38 -3.10 -0.01 -6.94
CA TYR A 38 -3.46 0.88 -8.04
C TYR A 38 -3.06 0.34 -9.41
N ARG A 39 -2.48 -0.86 -9.49
CA ARG A 39 -2.08 -1.51 -10.74
C ARG A 39 -3.15 -2.45 -11.24
N LEU A 40 -3.64 -2.18 -12.45
CA LEU A 40 -4.51 -3.06 -13.21
C LEU A 40 -3.72 -3.64 -14.39
N VAL A 41 -3.47 -4.96 -14.35
CA VAL A 41 -2.81 -5.70 -15.44
C VAL A 41 -3.89 -6.20 -16.40
N LEU A 42 -3.74 -5.88 -17.68
CA LEU A 42 -4.70 -6.20 -18.74
C LEU A 42 -4.00 -6.93 -19.89
N PRO A 43 -4.70 -7.79 -20.64
CA PRO A 43 -4.18 -8.32 -21.91
C PRO A 43 -3.79 -7.19 -22.87
N ALA A 44 -2.77 -7.40 -23.70
CA ALA A 44 -2.29 -6.39 -24.65
C ALA A 44 -3.39 -5.93 -25.62
N GLU A 45 -4.34 -6.78 -26.01
CA GLU A 45 -5.45 -6.37 -26.89
C GLU A 45 -6.36 -5.27 -26.27
N ARG A 46 -6.25 -5.02 -24.96
CA ARG A 46 -7.01 -3.97 -24.26
C ARG A 46 -6.29 -2.63 -24.21
N GLU A 47 -5.09 -2.50 -24.79
CA GLU A 47 -4.28 -1.28 -24.72
C GLU A 47 -5.04 -0.02 -25.14
N LEU A 48 -5.65 -0.03 -26.34
CA LEU A 48 -6.40 1.12 -26.86
C LEU A 48 -7.55 1.53 -25.93
N LEU A 49 -8.24 0.54 -25.33
CA LEU A 49 -9.34 0.80 -24.41
C LEU A 49 -8.84 1.34 -23.06
N ALA A 50 -7.71 0.83 -22.58
CA ALA A 50 -7.08 1.30 -21.37
C ALA A 50 -6.57 2.75 -21.53
N GLU A 51 -5.99 3.07 -22.69
CA GLU A 51 -5.57 4.42 -23.05
C GLU A 51 -6.77 5.37 -23.09
N TYR A 52 -7.85 4.99 -23.79
CA TYR A 52 -9.09 5.75 -23.85
C TYR A 52 -9.62 6.11 -22.44
N TYR A 53 -9.80 5.12 -21.56
CA TYR A 53 -10.30 5.40 -20.21
C TYR A 53 -9.31 6.18 -19.36
N ALA A 54 -8.01 6.00 -19.57
CA ALA A 54 -7.00 6.77 -18.85
C ALA A 54 -7.06 8.26 -19.24
N ASP A 55 -7.40 8.58 -20.49
CA ASP A 55 -7.60 9.95 -20.96
C ASP A 55 -8.92 10.53 -20.44
N GLU A 56 -10.02 9.78 -20.49
CA GLU A 56 -11.32 10.18 -19.92
C GLU A 56 -11.22 10.49 -18.41
N LEU A 57 -10.48 9.66 -17.67
CA LEU A 57 -10.24 9.92 -16.24
C LEU A 57 -9.35 11.14 -16.02
N ARG A 58 -8.34 11.36 -16.87
CA ARG A 58 -7.44 12.53 -16.78
C ARG A 58 -8.18 13.83 -17.07
N SER A 59 -9.13 13.84 -18.01
CA SER A 59 -9.94 15.03 -18.30
C SER A 59 -10.88 15.43 -17.15
N CYS A 60 -11.19 14.48 -16.25
CA CYS A 60 -12.00 14.72 -15.05
C CYS A 60 -11.20 15.25 -13.85
N LEU A 61 -9.87 15.29 -13.94
CA LEU A 61 -9.04 15.75 -12.84
C LEU A 61 -9.08 17.29 -12.72
N GLY A 62 -9.25 17.77 -11.49
CA GLY A 62 -9.20 19.19 -11.18
C GLY A 62 -7.77 19.74 -11.13
N PRO A 63 -7.59 21.07 -11.02
CA PRO A 63 -6.29 21.73 -11.09
C PRO A 63 -5.31 21.30 -9.98
N ALA A 64 -5.81 20.77 -8.86
CA ALA A 64 -5.00 20.29 -7.75
C ALA A 64 -4.46 18.85 -7.94
N SER A 65 -4.63 18.25 -9.13
CA SER A 65 -4.21 16.86 -9.39
C SER A 65 -2.71 16.63 -9.22
N ASP A 66 -1.92 17.66 -9.49
CA ASP A 66 -0.45 17.58 -9.49
C ASP A 66 0.16 18.10 -8.18
N GLU A 67 -0.68 18.57 -7.26
CA GLU A 67 -0.27 19.06 -5.95
C GLU A 67 -0.28 17.93 -4.91
N PRO A 68 0.64 17.93 -3.92
CA PRO A 68 0.53 17.05 -2.75
C PRO A 68 -0.82 17.20 -2.05
N ALA A 69 -1.34 16.14 -1.45
CA ALA A 69 -2.56 16.18 -0.67
C ALA A 69 -2.27 16.69 0.76
N ASP A 70 -3.14 17.55 1.28
CA ASP A 70 -3.03 18.08 2.65
C ASP A 70 -3.38 17.05 3.74
N ARG A 71 -4.02 15.95 3.33
CA ARG A 71 -4.45 14.83 4.18
C ARG A 71 -4.59 13.56 3.35
N PHE A 72 -4.59 12.42 4.04
CA PHE A 72 -5.00 11.17 3.42
C PHE A 72 -6.43 11.28 2.88
N MET A 73 -6.58 11.01 1.58
CA MET A 73 -7.87 10.92 0.88
C MET A 73 -8.39 9.48 0.85
N VAL A 74 -7.51 8.52 1.11
CA VAL A 74 -7.84 7.10 1.27
C VAL A 74 -7.91 6.79 2.76
N ALA A 75 -9.00 6.16 3.17
CA ALA A 75 -9.16 5.73 4.56
C ALA A 75 -8.11 4.67 4.91
N ALA A 76 -7.43 4.85 6.03
CA ALA A 76 -6.59 3.80 6.60
C ALA A 76 -7.49 2.64 7.09
N PRO A 77 -6.98 1.39 7.09
CA PRO A 77 -7.67 0.28 7.71
C PRO A 77 -7.98 0.59 9.19
N GLU A 78 -9.20 0.29 9.62
CA GLU A 78 -9.59 0.45 11.01
C GLU A 78 -8.92 -0.59 11.90
N ALA A 79 -8.63 -0.20 13.14
CA ALA A 79 -8.15 -1.10 14.17
C ALA A 79 -9.26 -2.09 14.60
N PRO A 80 -8.90 -3.29 15.12
CA PRO A 80 -7.56 -3.75 15.44
C PRO A 80 -6.80 -4.33 14.23
N MET A 81 -5.51 -4.00 14.13
CA MET A 81 -4.61 -4.59 13.15
C MET A 81 -3.68 -5.59 13.84
N GLN A 82 -3.47 -6.74 13.20
CA GLN A 82 -2.61 -7.79 13.74
C GLN A 82 -1.67 -8.32 12.65
N PHE A 83 -0.41 -8.49 12.99
CA PHE A 83 0.58 -9.09 12.11
C PHE A 83 1.40 -10.13 12.86
N LYS A 84 1.57 -11.31 12.24
CA LYS A 84 2.40 -12.40 12.76
C LYS A 84 3.68 -12.47 11.94
N ALA A 85 4.81 -12.34 12.63
CA ALA A 85 6.14 -12.59 12.11
C ALA A 85 6.66 -13.94 12.61
N TYR A 86 7.90 -14.26 12.24
CA TYR A 86 8.58 -15.48 12.69
C TYR A 86 8.76 -15.51 14.22
N ASP A 87 9.15 -14.40 14.84
CA ASP A 87 9.51 -14.34 16.26
C ASP A 87 8.34 -13.98 17.19
N GLY A 88 7.18 -13.62 16.65
CA GLY A 88 6.07 -13.15 17.46
C GLY A 88 4.95 -12.53 16.65
N ARG A 89 4.00 -11.94 17.38
CA ARG A 89 2.87 -11.21 16.83
C ARG A 89 2.86 -9.79 17.40
N ALA A 90 2.58 -8.81 16.54
CA ALA A 90 2.24 -7.45 16.93
C ALA A 90 0.73 -7.23 16.75
N ALA A 91 0.12 -6.48 17.66
CA ALA A 91 -1.25 -6.02 17.54
C ALA A 91 -1.34 -4.52 17.87
N PHE A 92 -2.15 -3.79 17.11
CA PHE A 92 -2.46 -2.39 17.34
C PHE A 92 -3.97 -2.22 17.47
N ASP A 93 -4.42 -1.64 18.58
CA ASP A 93 -5.84 -1.44 18.91
C ASP A 93 -6.36 -0.03 18.59
N GLY A 94 -5.50 0.83 18.02
CA GLY A 94 -5.81 2.24 17.78
C GLY A 94 -5.08 3.19 18.74
N GLU A 95 -4.62 2.70 19.89
CA GLU A 95 -3.91 3.48 20.90
C GLU A 95 -2.54 2.88 21.23
N ARG A 96 -2.46 1.55 21.37
CA ARG A 96 -1.29 0.83 21.87
C ARG A 96 -0.84 -0.25 20.92
N VAL A 97 0.47 -0.40 20.80
CA VAL A 97 1.09 -1.54 20.12
C VAL A 97 1.50 -2.57 21.17
N SER A 98 0.96 -3.78 21.09
CA SER A 98 1.32 -4.91 21.95
C SER A 98 2.13 -5.95 21.17
N PHE A 99 3.14 -6.53 21.82
CA PHE A 99 3.99 -7.57 21.24
C PHE A 99 3.88 -8.85 22.04
N ARG A 100 3.64 -9.97 21.35
CA ARG A 100 3.70 -11.31 21.93
C ARG A 100 4.78 -12.12 21.24
N TRP A 101 5.85 -12.44 21.97
CA TRP A 101 6.97 -13.20 21.46
C TRP A 101 6.72 -14.72 21.48
N PHE A 102 7.22 -15.42 20.47
CA PHE A 102 7.17 -16.88 20.39
C PHE A 102 8.43 -17.48 20.99
N TRP A 103 8.24 -18.41 21.93
CA TRP A 103 9.28 -19.15 22.64
C TRP A 103 10.39 -19.82 21.79
N THR A 104 10.17 -20.21 20.53
CA THR A 104 11.19 -20.85 19.66
C THR A 104 11.87 -19.89 18.71
N GLY A 105 11.34 -18.67 18.53
CA GLY A 105 11.87 -17.71 17.54
C GLY A 105 12.53 -16.51 18.19
N ALA A 106 11.94 -15.99 19.26
CA ALA A 106 12.42 -14.75 19.87
C ALA A 106 13.69 -14.93 20.69
N SER A 107 14.69 -14.08 20.42
CA SER A 107 15.91 -14.00 21.23
C SER A 107 15.62 -13.50 22.64
N SER A 108 16.50 -13.84 23.59
CA SER A 108 16.40 -13.37 24.98
C SER A 108 16.41 -11.84 25.11
N ALA A 109 17.03 -11.12 24.16
CA ALA A 109 16.98 -9.66 24.10
C ALA A 109 15.57 -9.13 23.83
N LYS A 110 14.79 -9.78 22.94
CA LYS A 110 13.40 -9.39 22.66
C LYS A 110 12.48 -9.64 23.86
N TRP A 111 12.73 -10.70 24.61
CA TRP A 111 12.03 -10.94 25.88
C TRP A 111 12.37 -9.89 26.95
N LYS A 112 13.64 -9.47 27.06
CA LYS A 112 14.09 -8.44 28.01
C LYS A 112 13.65 -7.02 27.66
N ALA A 113 13.38 -6.75 26.38
CA ALA A 113 12.90 -5.45 25.90
C ALA A 113 11.38 -5.44 25.66
N GLY A 114 10.72 -6.60 25.68
CA GLY A 114 9.28 -6.75 25.55
C GLY A 114 8.54 -6.56 26.87
N ASP A 115 7.21 -6.49 26.79
CA ASP A 115 6.24 -6.15 27.84
C ASP A 115 6.81 -6.20 29.27
N GLN A 116 7.31 -5.05 29.72
CA GLN A 116 7.79 -4.85 31.09
C GLN A 116 6.61 -4.29 31.88
N THR A 117 5.66 -5.13 32.27
CA THR A 117 4.83 -4.79 33.42
C THR A 117 5.69 -4.79 34.68
#